data_AF-A0A848TML7-F1
#
_entry.id   AF-A0A848TML7-F1
#
_cell.length_a   1.000
_cell.length_b   1.000
_cell.length_c   1.000
_cell.angle_alpha   90.00
_cell.angle_beta   90.00
_cell.angle_gamma   90.00
#
_symmetry.space_group_name_H-M   'P 1'
#
loop_
_entity.id
_entity.type
_entity.pdbx_description
1 polymer ?
#
loop_
_entity_poly.entity_id
_entity_poly.type
_entity_poly.pdbx_seq_one_letter_code
_entity_poly.pdbx_strand_id
1 'polypeptide(L)'
;MTDDTDTSPGDTHVTAWVRLFRRSQEILQAVEQALKAEGLPNLSVYDLLLELRRASPDGVRPYELQSRMLIPQYNMSRLIERVEKEGL
;
A
#
# COMPACT_ATOMS: atom_id res chain seq x y z
N MET A 1 -2.77 20.65 43.62
CA MET A 1 -3.99 19.85 43.42
C MET A 1 -3.67 18.86 42.32
N THR A 2 -2.97 17.80 42.72
CA THR A 2 -2.76 16.59 41.93
C THR A 2 -4.12 15.94 41.75
N ASP A 3 -4.54 15.72 40.51
CA ASP A 3 -4.93 14.37 40.15
C ASP A 3 -4.63 14.11 38.68
N ASP A 4 -4.36 12.85 38.44
CA ASP A 4 -3.61 12.26 37.34
C ASP A 4 -4.11 12.61 35.95
N THR A 5 -3.14 12.63 35.04
CA THR A 5 -3.30 12.24 33.65
C THR A 5 -4.24 11.03 33.56
N ASP A 6 -5.51 11.27 33.28
CA ASP A 6 -6.44 10.27 32.80
C ASP A 6 -5.96 9.83 31.41
N THR A 7 -4.89 9.05 31.38
CA THR A 7 -4.49 8.28 30.21
C THR A 7 -4.94 6.87 30.51
N SER A 8 -6.25 6.67 30.49
CA SER A 8 -6.81 5.32 30.46
C SER A 8 -6.03 4.50 29.42
N PRO A 9 -5.73 3.22 29.67
CA PRO A 9 -5.04 2.38 28.69
C PRO A 9 -5.65 2.47 27.28
N GLY A 10 -6.97 2.68 27.18
CA GLY A 10 -7.67 2.96 25.92
C GLY A 10 -7.11 4.16 25.15
N ASP A 11 -6.79 5.26 25.82
CA ASP A 11 -6.28 6.49 25.19
C ASP A 11 -4.85 6.33 24.70
N THR A 12 -4.03 5.57 25.43
CA THR A 12 -2.67 5.22 24.99
C THR A 12 -2.70 4.34 23.74
N HIS A 13 -3.55 3.30 23.71
CA HIS A 13 -3.67 2.41 22.55
C HIS A 13 -4.21 3.13 21.31
N VAL A 14 -5.24 3.97 21.47
CA VAL A 14 -5.80 4.78 20.37
C VAL A 14 -4.74 5.74 19.84
N THR A 15 -4.01 6.43 20.73
CA THR A 15 -2.95 7.36 20.31
C THR A 15 -1.84 6.64 19.54
N ALA A 16 -1.41 5.47 20.01
CA ALA A 16 -0.40 4.66 19.33
C ALA A 16 -0.89 4.22 17.93
N TRP A 17 -2.13 3.73 17.83
CA TRP A 17 -2.74 3.35 16.57
C TRP A 17 -2.83 4.52 15.58
N VAL A 18 -3.31 5.69 16.03
CA VAL A 18 -3.38 6.90 15.19
C VAL A 18 -2.01 7.29 14.67
N ARG A 19 -0.98 7.27 15.52
CA ARG A 19 0.40 7.60 15.12
C ARG A 19 0.95 6.60 14.10
N LEU A 20 0.75 5.31 14.34
CA LEU A 20 1.18 4.25 13.42
C LEU A 20 0.51 4.41 12.05
N PHE A 21 -0.81 4.62 12.03
CA PHE A 21 -1.56 4.77 10.79
C PHE A 21 -1.12 6.02 10.01
N ARG A 22 -0.98 7.18 10.66
CA ARG A 22 -0.49 8.39 9.99
C ARG A 22 0.91 8.20 9.43
N ARG A 23 1.80 7.59 10.22
CA ARG A 23 3.18 7.37 9.78
C ARG A 23 3.27 6.39 8.61
N SER A 24 2.43 5.36 8.57
CA SER A 24 2.40 4.44 7.42
C SER A 24 1.96 5.14 6.13
N GLN A 25 0.95 6.02 6.20
CA GLN A 25 0.51 6.82 5.06
C GLN A 25 1.60 7.79 4.57
N GLU A 26 2.29 8.47 5.49
CA GLU A 26 3.41 9.36 5.16
C GLU A 26 4.54 8.63 4.44
N ILE A 27 4.88 7.42 4.89
CA ILE A 27 5.92 6.60 4.27
C ILE A 27 5.51 6.20 2.85
N LEU A 28 4.28 5.71 2.67
CA LEU A 28 3.77 5.34 1.33
C LEU A 28 3.80 6.54 0.39
N GLN A 29 3.38 7.72 0.86
CA GLN A 29 3.41 8.94 0.05
C GLN A 29 4.84 9.37 -0.31
N ALA A 30 5.79 9.27 0.63
CA ALA A 30 7.18 9.61 0.37
C ALA A 30 7.81 8.67 -0.68
N VAL A 31 7.52 7.37 -0.60
CA VAL A 31 7.98 6.40 -1.60
C VAL A 31 7.36 6.69 -2.96
N GLU A 32 6.06 6.96 -3.02
CA GLU A 32 5.36 7.33 -4.25
C GLU A 32 5.96 8.59 -4.91
N GLN A 33 6.31 9.60 -4.10
CA GLN A 33 6.99 10.80 -4.59
C GLN A 33 8.39 10.50 -5.12
N ALA A 34 9.16 9.63 -4.45
CA ALA A 34 10.48 9.23 -4.90
C ALA A 34 10.43 8.46 -6.22
N LEU A 35 9.50 7.51 -6.36
CA LEU A 35 9.28 6.77 -7.62
C LEU A 35 8.95 7.73 -8.76
N LYS A 36 8.02 8.68 -8.52
CA LYS A 36 7.64 9.69 -9.50
C LYS A 36 8.82 10.58 -9.91
N ALA A 37 9.68 10.98 -8.96
CA ALA A 37 10.84 11.82 -9.25
C ALA A 37 11.84 11.15 -10.19
N GLU A 38 11.96 9.82 -10.11
CA GLU A 38 12.82 8.99 -10.97
C GLU A 38 12.10 8.52 -12.25
N GLY A 39 10.83 8.91 -12.46
CA GLY A 39 10.04 8.45 -13.61
C GLY A 39 9.66 6.97 -13.56
N LEU A 40 9.67 6.37 -12.37
CA LEU A 40 9.33 4.96 -12.16
C LEU A 40 7.81 4.75 -11.98
N PRO A 41 7.31 3.51 -12.20
CA PRO A 41 5.90 3.20 -11.96
C PRO A 41 5.47 3.43 -10.51
N ASN A 42 4.20 3.78 -10.31
CA ASN A 42 3.61 3.98 -8.98
C ASN A 42 3.63 2.70 -8.13
N LEU A 43 3.42 2.85 -6.81
CA LEU A 43 3.41 1.74 -5.87
C LEU A 43 2.39 0.65 -6.20
N SER A 44 1.23 0.99 -6.76
CA SER A 44 0.24 -0.01 -7.16
C SER A 44 0.75 -0.88 -8.31
N VAL A 45 1.45 -0.29 -9.29
CA VAL A 45 2.09 -1.04 -10.38
C VAL A 45 3.24 -1.88 -9.83
N TYR A 46 4.07 -1.32 -8.95
CA TYR A 46 5.14 -2.08 -8.30
C TYR A 46 4.62 -3.31 -7.54
N ASP A 47 3.56 -3.14 -6.75
CA ASP A 47 2.94 -4.23 -5.98
C ASP A 47 2.35 -5.30 -6.92
N LEU A 48 1.70 -4.88 -8.01
CA LEU A 48 1.23 -5.79 -9.06
C LEU A 48 2.39 -6.60 -9.69
N LEU A 49 3.49 -5.93 -10.08
CA LEU A 49 4.66 -6.59 -10.66
C LEU A 49 5.33 -7.55 -9.68
N LEU A 50 5.36 -7.21 -8.39
CA LEU A 50 5.88 -8.07 -7.34
C LEU A 50 5.07 -9.36 -7.22
N GLU A 51 3.74 -9.27 -7.26
CA GLU A 51 2.86 -10.44 -7.22
C GLU A 51 2.91 -11.27 -8.51
N LEU A 52 3.04 -10.63 -9.67
CA LEU A 52 3.27 -11.33 -10.94
C LEU A 52 4.61 -12.10 -10.92
N ARG A 53 5.67 -11.49 -10.37
CA ARG A 53 6.98 -12.16 -10.19
C ARG A 53 6.89 -13.39 -9.28
N ARG A 54 5.94 -13.40 -8.34
CA ARG A 54 5.69 -14.52 -7.42
C ARG A 54 4.75 -15.58 -8.01
N ALA A 55 4.02 -15.25 -9.06
CA ALA A 55 3.10 -16.17 -9.72
C ALA A 55 3.84 -17.28 -10.47
N SER A 56 3.14 -18.40 -10.70
CA SER A 56 3.62 -19.47 -11.57
C SER A 56 3.71 -18.99 -13.03
N PRO A 57 4.49 -19.67 -13.88
CA PRO A 57 4.56 -19.38 -15.32
C PRO A 57 3.21 -19.40 -16.04
N ASP A 58 2.23 -20.16 -15.52
CA ASP A 58 0.87 -20.23 -16.08
C ASP A 58 0.03 -18.96 -15.85
N GLY A 59 0.59 -17.96 -15.16
CA GLY A 59 -0.08 -16.71 -14.81
C GLY A 59 -0.97 -16.82 -13.56
N VAL A 60 -1.69 -15.74 -13.28
CA VAL A 60 -2.59 -15.62 -12.12
C VAL A 60 -3.84 -14.86 -12.54
N ARG A 61 -5.01 -15.28 -12.04
CA ARG A 61 -6.27 -14.60 -12.37
C ARG A 61 -6.34 -13.23 -11.66
N PRO A 62 -6.93 -12.19 -12.27
CA PRO A 62 -6.98 -10.86 -11.66
C PRO A 62 -7.60 -10.81 -10.25
N TYR A 63 -8.62 -11.61 -9.96
CA TYR A 63 -9.23 -11.63 -8.62
C TYR A 63 -8.31 -12.29 -7.57
N GLU A 64 -7.48 -13.25 -7.97
CA GLU A 64 -6.49 -13.89 -7.09
C GLU A 64 -5.30 -12.97 -6.86
N LEU A 65 -4.98 -12.14 -7.84
CA LEU A 65 -3.95 -11.13 -7.74
C LEU A 65 -4.36 -10.03 -6.76
N GLN A 66 -5.61 -9.56 -6.86
CA GLN A 66 -6.19 -8.55 -5.97
C GLN A 66 -6.16 -8.98 -4.49
N SER A 67 -6.39 -10.26 -4.18
CA SER A 67 -6.37 -10.75 -2.80
C SER A 67 -4.97 -10.86 -2.20
N ARG A 68 -3.92 -10.80 -3.02
CA ARG A 68 -2.51 -10.88 -2.61
C ARG A 68 -1.83 -9.52 -2.50
N MET A 69 -2.41 -8.49 -3.11
CA MET A 69 -1.84 -7.14 -3.11
C MET A 69 -1.65 -6.61 -1.69
N LEU A 70 -0.49 -6.00 -1.46
CA LEU A 70 -0.18 -5.30 -0.21
C LEU A 70 -1.05 -4.05 -0.07
N ILE A 71 -1.32 -3.36 -1.18
CA ILE A 71 -2.12 -2.13 -1.21
C ILE A 71 -3.48 -2.45 -1.86
N PRO A 72 -4.60 -2.36 -1.11
CA PRO A 72 -5.92 -2.67 -1.65
C PRO A 72 -6.25 -1.85 -2.91
N GLN A 73 -6.61 -2.54 -4.00
CA GLN A 73 -6.99 -1.92 -5.27
C GLN A 73 -8.48 -2.15 -5.55
N TYR A 74 -9.18 -1.08 -5.94
CA TYR A 74 -10.60 -1.15 -6.34
C TYR A 74 -10.79 -1.30 -7.85
N ASN A 75 -9.76 -0.99 -8.65
CA ASN A 75 -9.85 -0.93 -10.11
C ASN A 75 -8.77 -1.79 -10.78
N MET A 76 -8.76 -3.09 -10.51
CA MET A 76 -7.71 -4.01 -10.98
C MET A 76 -7.53 -4.00 -12.50
N SER A 77 -8.62 -4.01 -13.27
CA SER A 77 -8.53 -3.98 -14.74
C SER A 77 -7.80 -2.75 -15.26
N ARG A 78 -8.07 -1.56 -14.70
CA ARG A 78 -7.39 -0.32 -15.09
C ARG A 78 -5.90 -0.32 -14.73
N LEU A 79 -5.55 -0.99 -13.63
CA LEU A 79 -4.16 -1.15 -13.23
C LEU A 79 -3.41 -2.06 -14.22
N ILE A 80 -4.01 -3.18 -14.61
CA ILE A 80 -3.46 -4.11 -15.61
C ILE A 80 -3.31 -3.41 -16.97
N GLU A 81 -4.36 -2.73 -17.46
CA GLU A 81 -4.31 -1.97 -18.71
C GLU A 81 -3.18 -0.92 -18.72
N ARG A 82 -2.91 -0.29 -17.57
CA ARG A 82 -1.77 0.64 -17.43
C ARG A 82 -0.44 -0.08 -17.58
N VAL A 83 -0.25 -1.21 -16.89
CA VAL A 83 0.99 -2.01 -16.98
C VAL A 83 1.25 -2.44 -18.42
N GLU A 84 0.23 -2.97 -19.09
CA GLU A 84 0.32 -3.36 -20.50
C GLU A 84 0.70 -2.18 -21.41
N LYS A 85 0.08 -1.01 -21.18
CA LYS A 85 0.38 0.21 -21.96
C LYS A 85 1.79 0.74 -21.72
N GLU A 86 2.32 0.58 -20.51
CA GLU A 86 3.68 0.95 -20.14
C GLU A 86 4.72 -0.08 -20.65
N GLY A 87 4.27 -1.19 -21.23
CA GLY A 87 5.13 -2.23 -21.81
C GLY A 87 5.86 -3.06 -20.76
N LEU A 88 5.28 -3.16 -19.57
CA LEU A 88 5.82 -3.86 -18.40
C LEU A 88 5.30 -5.29 -18.29
#